data_AF-A0A821KQ57-F1
#
_entry.id   AF-A0A821KQ57-F1
#
_cell.length_a   1.000
_cell.length_b   1.000
_cell.length_c   1.000
_cell.angle_alpha   90.00
_cell.angle_beta   90.00
_cell.angle_gamma   90.00
#
_symmetry.space_group_name_H-M   'P 1'
#
loop_
_entity.id
_entity.type
_entity.pdbx_description
1 polymer ?
#
loop_
_entity_poly.entity_id
_entity_poly.type
_entity_poly.pdbx_seq_one_letter_code
_entity_poly.pdbx_strand_id
1 'polypeptide(L)'
;MTRSKRLTNTKRQTVRRKPTYLSVPLNVNTNTKGGQVLAVGENGMTQLGLKSSIDQRKNPQPVLIPEPIIQIAAGPLHTVCLTNQNNIYTFGCNDEHALGRPDDNNDENDDDEDHGNIDPFGEVDLSQVMNADDEKITQIVAGDSHTLILSNIGK
;
A
#
# COMPACT_ATOMS: atom_id res chain seq x y z
N MET A 1 -63.59 6.17 41.95
CA MET A 1 -62.86 5.11 41.21
C MET A 1 -63.02 5.45 39.73
N THR A 2 -62.04 5.73 38.88
CA THR A 2 -60.60 5.41 38.86
C THR A 2 -59.89 6.40 37.91
N ARG A 3 -58.66 6.81 38.27
CA ARG A 3 -57.76 7.71 37.51
C ARG A 3 -57.39 7.13 36.13
N SER A 4 -57.45 7.95 35.08
CA SER A 4 -56.69 7.68 33.83
C SER A 4 -55.56 8.71 33.72
N LYS A 5 -54.34 8.29 34.01
CA LYS A 5 -53.12 9.08 33.78
C LYS A 5 -52.54 8.66 32.43
N ARG A 6 -52.51 9.60 31.49
CA ARG A 6 -51.91 9.44 30.16
C ARG A 6 -50.40 9.29 30.31
N LEU A 7 -49.85 8.18 29.80
CA LEU A 7 -48.43 7.83 29.81
C LEU A 7 -47.61 8.92 29.08
N THR A 8 -46.51 9.32 29.72
CA THR A 8 -45.59 10.35 29.26
C THR A 8 -44.72 9.86 28.11
N ASN A 9 -44.65 10.67 27.05
CA ASN A 9 -43.83 10.47 25.85
C ASN A 9 -42.34 10.47 26.22
N THR A 10 -41.68 9.32 26.16
CA THR A 10 -40.24 9.20 26.46
C THR A 10 -39.44 9.56 25.22
N LYS A 11 -38.84 10.77 25.19
CA LYS A 11 -37.85 11.14 24.17
C LYS A 11 -36.67 10.16 24.25
N ARG A 12 -36.50 9.30 23.24
CA ARG A 12 -35.26 8.54 23.03
C ARG A 12 -34.12 9.53 22.78
N GLN A 13 -33.28 9.76 23.80
CA GLN A 13 -32.00 10.42 23.61
C GLN A 13 -31.07 9.45 22.88
N THR A 14 -30.78 9.73 21.62
CA THR A 14 -29.72 9.04 20.89
C THR A 14 -28.38 9.57 21.39
N VAL A 15 -27.70 8.77 22.20
CA VAL A 15 -26.33 9.05 22.62
C VAL A 15 -25.44 8.92 21.38
N ARG A 16 -25.11 10.06 20.74
CA ARG A 16 -24.09 10.11 19.69
C ARG A 16 -22.75 9.78 20.34
N ARG A 17 -22.30 8.54 20.22
CA ARG A 17 -20.93 8.15 20.58
C ARG A 17 -19.99 8.90 19.65
N LYS A 18 -19.00 9.61 20.23
CA LYS A 18 -17.93 10.21 19.42
C LYS A 18 -17.21 9.06 18.70
N PRO A 19 -17.01 9.12 17.37
CA PRO A 19 -16.27 8.09 16.67
C PRO A 19 -14.89 8.00 17.30
N THR A 20 -14.59 6.82 17.85
CA THR A 20 -13.30 6.55 18.48
C THR A 20 -12.46 5.89 17.40
N TYR A 21 -11.61 6.68 16.77
CA TYR A 21 -10.64 6.15 15.82
C TYR A 21 -9.48 5.60 16.64
N LEU A 22 -9.06 4.37 16.33
CA LEU A 22 -7.75 3.89 16.74
C LEU A 22 -6.71 4.79 16.06
N SER A 23 -6.05 5.63 16.84
CA SER A 23 -4.90 6.39 16.34
C SER A 23 -3.75 5.39 16.18
N VAL A 24 -3.51 4.95 14.95
CA VAL A 24 -2.21 4.37 14.61
C VAL A 24 -1.23 5.53 14.67
N PRO A 25 -0.20 5.50 15.53
CA PRO A 25 0.79 6.56 15.53
C PRO A 25 1.39 6.65 14.12
N LEU A 26 1.33 7.84 13.52
CA LEU A 26 2.01 8.16 12.26
C LEU A 26 3.51 8.13 12.52
N ASN A 27 4.10 6.94 12.52
CA ASN A 27 5.55 6.75 12.61
C ASN A 27 6.22 6.92 11.25
N VAL A 28 5.69 7.80 10.40
CA VAL A 28 6.32 8.13 9.12
C VAL A 28 7.19 9.34 9.37
N ASN A 29 8.41 9.09 9.84
CA ASN A 29 9.41 10.15 9.88
C ASN A 29 9.89 10.38 8.44
N THR A 30 9.16 11.23 7.71
CA THR A 30 9.48 11.68 6.35
C THR A 30 10.82 12.41 6.24
N ASN A 31 11.48 12.68 7.38
CA ASN A 31 12.81 13.26 7.48
C ASN A 31 13.93 12.22 7.71
N THR A 32 13.62 10.93 7.60
CA THR A 32 14.65 9.88 7.61
C THR A 32 15.37 9.84 6.27
N LYS A 33 16.65 9.46 6.27
CA LYS A 33 17.44 9.29 5.03
C LYS A 33 16.91 8.15 4.13
N GLY A 34 15.90 7.41 4.57
CA GLY A 34 15.47 6.15 3.98
C GLY A 34 16.48 5.02 4.20
N GLY A 35 16.15 3.83 3.73
CA GLY A 35 17.00 2.64 3.83
C GLY A 35 16.71 1.61 2.74
N GLN A 36 17.38 0.46 2.85
CA GLN A 36 17.20 -0.67 1.94
C GLN A 36 16.15 -1.64 2.50
N VAL A 37 15.29 -2.15 1.62
CA VAL A 37 14.32 -3.20 1.97
C VAL A 37 15.01 -4.56 1.99
N LEU A 38 14.76 -5.33 3.04
CA LEU A 38 15.14 -6.73 3.12
C LEU A 38 13.87 -7.60 3.14
N ALA A 39 13.78 -8.58 2.24
CA ALA A 39 12.63 -9.44 2.07
C ALA A 39 12.98 -10.93 2.30
N VAL A 40 12.03 -11.69 2.85
CA VAL A 40 12.15 -13.11 3.17
C VAL A 40 10.78 -13.76 3.10
N GLY A 41 10.70 -15.04 2.74
CA GLY A 41 9.45 -15.79 2.64
C GLY A 41 9.16 -16.29 1.22
N GLU A 42 7.89 -16.37 0.89
CA GLU A 42 7.36 -16.81 -0.41
C GLU A 42 7.50 -15.69 -1.46
N ASN A 43 7.88 -16.04 -2.68
CA ASN A 43 8.02 -15.14 -3.82
C ASN A 43 7.31 -15.64 -5.09
N GLY A 44 6.37 -16.58 -4.98
CA GLY A 44 5.66 -17.15 -6.13
C GLY A 44 4.85 -16.12 -6.95
N MET A 45 4.51 -14.98 -6.34
CA MET A 45 3.87 -13.84 -7.01
C MET A 45 4.82 -12.64 -7.10
N THR A 46 6.13 -12.85 -7.04
CA THR A 46 7.16 -11.79 -6.95
C THR A 46 6.97 -10.80 -5.80
N GLN A 47 6.20 -11.16 -4.76
CA GLN A 47 5.83 -10.26 -3.65
C GLN A 47 7.01 -9.87 -2.74
N LEU A 48 8.18 -10.50 -2.89
CA LEU A 48 9.42 -10.08 -2.24
C LEU A 48 10.20 -9.04 -3.04
N GLY A 49 9.77 -8.71 -4.26
CA GLY A 49 10.51 -7.81 -5.16
C GLY A 49 11.80 -8.45 -5.68
N LEU A 50 11.82 -9.78 -5.74
CA LEU A 50 12.91 -10.58 -6.30
C LEU A 50 12.45 -11.21 -7.61
N LYS A 51 13.41 -11.43 -8.53
CA LYS A 51 13.15 -12.00 -9.86
C LYS A 51 12.23 -13.22 -9.80
N SER A 52 11.38 -13.39 -10.81
CA SER A 52 10.41 -14.50 -10.92
C SER A 52 11.04 -15.89 -10.88
N SER A 53 12.32 -16.02 -11.23
CA SER A 53 13.10 -17.27 -11.11
C SER A 53 13.43 -17.68 -9.66
N ILE A 54 13.07 -16.86 -8.68
CA ILE A 54 13.27 -17.13 -7.25
C ILE A 54 11.91 -17.42 -6.64
N ASP A 55 11.65 -18.67 -6.25
CA ASP A 55 10.36 -19.03 -5.65
C ASP A 55 10.22 -18.56 -4.19
N GLN A 56 11.33 -18.54 -3.43
CA GLN A 56 11.33 -18.19 -2.01
C GLN A 56 12.73 -17.84 -1.50
N ARG A 57 12.78 -17.17 -0.35
CA ARG A 57 14.01 -16.91 0.41
C ARG A 57 13.86 -17.31 1.86
N LYS A 58 14.85 -18.08 2.37
CA LYS A 58 14.91 -18.52 3.78
C LYS A 58 15.63 -17.53 4.69
N ASN A 59 16.41 -16.62 4.11
CA ASN A 59 17.14 -15.56 4.81
C ASN A 59 16.76 -14.21 4.19
N PRO A 60 16.76 -13.11 4.96
CA PRO A 60 16.55 -11.77 4.41
C PRO A 60 17.48 -11.49 3.24
N GLN A 61 16.91 -11.02 2.13
CA GLN A 61 17.63 -10.63 0.93
C GLN A 61 17.31 -9.18 0.57
N PRO A 62 18.30 -8.42 0.07
CA PRO A 62 18.06 -7.05 -0.36
C PRO A 62 17.15 -7.02 -1.59
N VAL A 63 16.18 -6.11 -1.57
CA VAL A 63 15.40 -5.70 -2.74
C VAL A 63 16.06 -4.46 -3.32
N LEU A 64 16.45 -4.50 -4.59
CA LEU A 64 17.30 -3.49 -5.23
C LEU A 64 16.52 -2.33 -5.85
N ILE A 65 15.57 -1.76 -5.09
CA ILE A 65 14.83 -0.56 -5.51
C ILE A 65 15.83 0.61 -5.63
N PRO A 66 15.79 1.42 -6.71
CA PRO A 66 16.81 2.44 -7.00
C PRO A 66 16.76 3.67 -6.08
N GLU A 67 15.90 3.67 -5.05
CA GLU A 67 15.70 4.79 -4.14
C GLU A 67 15.61 4.36 -2.66
N PRO A 68 16.02 5.21 -1.70
CA PRO A 68 15.89 4.92 -0.27
C PRO A 68 14.42 4.89 0.18
N ILE A 69 14.03 3.80 0.85
CA ILE A 69 12.66 3.58 1.32
C ILE A 69 12.46 4.14 2.74
N ILE A 70 11.40 4.92 2.94
CA ILE A 70 11.00 5.50 4.23
C ILE A 70 9.80 4.81 4.86
N GLN A 71 9.00 4.09 4.06
CA GLN A 71 7.84 3.34 4.54
C GLN A 71 7.56 2.13 3.63
N ILE A 72 7.07 1.05 4.21
CA ILE A 72 6.68 -0.18 3.53
C ILE A 72 5.29 -0.60 4.03
N ALA A 73 4.45 -1.11 3.15
CA ALA A 73 3.22 -1.82 3.48
C ALA A 73 3.19 -3.16 2.75
N ALA A 74 2.95 -4.25 3.47
CA ALA A 74 2.86 -5.59 2.91
C ALA A 74 1.41 -6.09 2.97
N GLY A 75 0.86 -6.39 1.80
CA GLY A 75 -0.37 -7.16 1.66
C GLY A 75 -0.08 -8.67 1.61
N PRO A 76 -1.10 -9.52 1.40
CA PRO A 76 -0.93 -10.96 1.28
C PRO A 76 -0.08 -11.38 0.08
N LEU A 77 -0.26 -10.73 -1.07
CA LEU A 77 0.40 -11.09 -2.33
C LEU A 77 1.10 -9.92 -3.01
N HIS A 78 1.20 -8.75 -2.37
CA HIS A 78 1.92 -7.59 -2.91
C HIS A 78 2.54 -6.74 -1.82
N THR A 79 3.50 -5.92 -2.21
CA THR A 79 4.19 -4.98 -1.33
C THR A 79 4.24 -3.60 -1.98
N VAL A 80 4.09 -2.58 -1.14
CA VAL A 80 4.13 -1.17 -1.52
C VAL A 80 5.25 -0.50 -0.73
N CYS A 81 6.09 0.28 -1.42
CA CYS A 81 7.22 1.00 -0.85
C CYS A 81 7.11 2.49 -1.17
N LEU A 82 7.31 3.35 -0.17
CA LEU A 82 7.39 4.80 -0.32
C LEU A 82 8.82 5.25 -0.14
N THR A 83 9.33 6.02 -1.11
CA THR A 83 10.69 6.56 -1.10
C THR A 83 10.76 7.91 -0.41
N ASN A 84 11.98 8.33 -0.03
CA ASN A 84 12.21 9.68 0.50
C ASN A 84 12.01 10.80 -0.55
N GLN A 85 11.92 10.44 -1.84
CA GLN A 85 11.62 11.35 -2.95
C GLN A 85 10.13 11.43 -3.26
N ASN A 86 9.28 10.82 -2.44
CA ASN A 86 7.82 10.79 -2.61
C ASN A 86 7.33 9.89 -3.76
N ASN A 87 8.16 8.94 -4.21
CA ASN A 87 7.80 7.97 -5.24
C ASN A 87 7.25 6.70 -4.60
N ILE A 88 6.36 6.01 -5.32
CA ILE A 88 5.77 4.73 -4.90
C ILE A 88 6.27 3.63 -5.80
N TYR A 89 6.79 2.56 -5.19
CA TYR A 89 7.18 1.34 -5.88
C TYR A 89 6.31 0.18 -5.42
N THR A 90 5.81 -0.61 -6.38
CA THR A 90 4.93 -1.76 -6.12
C THR A 90 5.42 -3.01 -6.83
N PHE A 91 5.28 -4.15 -6.16
CA PHE A 91 5.63 -5.48 -6.67
C PHE A 91 4.75 -6.54 -6.03
N GLY A 92 4.50 -7.64 -6.75
CA GLY A 92 3.59 -8.68 -6.31
C GLY A 92 2.59 -9.12 -7.39
N CYS A 93 1.53 -9.78 -6.94
CA CYS A 93 0.36 -10.09 -7.72
C CYS A 93 -0.38 -8.82 -8.13
N ASN A 94 -0.78 -8.74 -9.40
CA ASN A 94 -1.51 -7.61 -9.96
C ASN A 94 -2.84 -8.01 -10.64
N ASP A 95 -3.33 -9.22 -10.39
CA ASP A 95 -4.56 -9.77 -10.99
C ASP A 95 -5.79 -8.86 -10.76
N GLU A 96 -5.81 -8.15 -9.64
CA GLU A 96 -6.87 -7.20 -9.24
C GLU A 96 -6.40 -5.74 -9.33
N HIS A 97 -5.34 -5.48 -10.09
CA HIS A 97 -4.73 -4.16 -10.30
C HIS A 97 -4.22 -3.48 -9.01
N ALA A 98 -3.91 -4.26 -7.97
CA ALA A 98 -3.49 -3.75 -6.67
C ALA A 98 -2.15 -2.99 -6.70
N LEU A 99 -1.31 -3.20 -7.73
CA LEU A 99 -0.04 -2.51 -7.89
C LEU A 99 -0.19 -1.08 -8.42
N GLY A 100 -1.34 -0.72 -9.02
CA GLY A 100 -1.58 0.62 -9.54
C GLY A 100 -0.76 0.98 -10.80
N ARG A 101 -0.20 -0.02 -11.48
CA ARG A 101 0.61 0.12 -12.70
C ARG A 101 0.26 -1.01 -13.69
N PRO A 102 0.55 -0.85 -15.00
CA PRO A 102 0.35 -1.92 -15.99
C PRO A 102 1.13 -3.19 -15.62
N ASP A 103 0.63 -4.33 -16.09
CA ASP A 103 1.35 -5.61 -15.95
C ASP A 103 2.59 -5.62 -16.84
N ASP A 104 3.72 -5.95 -16.24
CA ASP A 104 4.99 -6.13 -16.96
C ASP A 104 4.97 -7.38 -17.87
N ASN A 105 3.93 -8.22 -17.77
CA ASN A 105 3.76 -9.47 -18.52
C ASN A 105 2.95 -9.32 -19.83
N ASN A 106 2.46 -8.13 -20.17
CA ASN A 106 1.54 -7.93 -21.29
C ASN A 106 2.20 -7.54 -22.63
N ASP A 107 3.51 -7.72 -22.77
CA ASP A 107 4.11 -7.84 -24.09
C ASP A 107 3.82 -9.24 -24.66
N GLU A 108 2.56 -9.47 -25.05
CA GLU A 108 2.08 -10.68 -25.75
C GLU A 108 2.77 -10.91 -27.13
N ASN A 109 3.80 -10.13 -27.46
CA ASN A 109 4.54 -10.19 -28.73
C ASN A 109 6.01 -10.66 -28.57
N ASP A 110 6.49 -10.93 -27.36
CA ASP A 110 7.88 -11.30 -27.17
C ASP A 110 8.04 -12.83 -27.15
N ASP A 111 8.27 -13.36 -28.36
CA ASP A 111 8.91 -14.66 -28.64
C ASP A 111 10.38 -14.72 -28.12
N ASP A 112 10.83 -13.73 -27.34
CA ASP A 112 12.18 -13.63 -26.81
C ASP A 112 12.28 -14.37 -25.47
N GLU A 113 13.17 -15.36 -25.41
CA GLU A 113 13.47 -16.24 -24.26
C GLU A 113 14.04 -15.50 -23.02
N ASP A 114 13.94 -14.16 -22.92
CA ASP A 114 14.56 -13.30 -21.89
C ASP A 114 13.56 -12.61 -20.94
N HIS A 115 12.34 -13.15 -20.79
CA HIS A 115 11.36 -12.75 -19.76
C HIS A 115 11.89 -12.81 -18.30
N GLY A 116 13.11 -13.32 -18.09
CA GLY A 116 13.77 -13.39 -16.78
C GLY A 116 14.55 -12.13 -16.36
N ASN A 117 14.59 -11.09 -17.19
CA ASN A 117 15.42 -9.91 -16.94
C ASN A 117 14.66 -8.64 -16.57
N ILE A 118 13.33 -8.67 -16.53
CA ILE A 118 12.52 -7.54 -16.07
C ILE A 118 12.58 -7.48 -14.54
N ASP A 119 12.79 -6.27 -14.00
CA ASP A 119 12.76 -6.07 -12.56
C ASP A 119 11.33 -6.28 -12.04
N PRO A 120 11.13 -7.06 -10.97
CA PRO A 120 9.80 -7.43 -10.46
C PRO A 120 9.04 -6.27 -9.80
N PHE A 121 9.67 -5.10 -9.68
CA PHE A 121 9.12 -3.90 -9.08
C PHE A 121 9.05 -2.77 -10.10
N GLY A 122 8.04 -1.93 -9.98
CA GLY A 122 7.86 -0.77 -10.85
C GLY A 122 7.39 0.44 -10.06
N GLU A 123 7.74 1.61 -10.55
CA GLU A 123 7.23 2.89 -10.04
C GLU A 123 5.76 3.07 -10.47
N VAL A 124 4.95 3.61 -9.58
CA VAL A 124 3.54 3.95 -9.84
C VAL A 124 3.45 5.39 -10.32
N ASP A 125 2.92 5.61 -11.53
CA ASP A 125 2.70 6.95 -12.06
C ASP A 125 1.53 7.65 -11.36
N LEU A 126 1.86 8.62 -10.50
CA LEU A 126 0.89 9.45 -9.78
C LEU A 126 0.75 10.87 -10.36
N SER A 127 1.36 11.13 -11.53
CA SER A 127 1.40 12.48 -12.14
C SER A 127 0.01 13.07 -12.44
N GLN A 128 -1.00 12.22 -12.66
CA GLN A 128 -2.37 12.64 -12.95
C GLN A 128 -3.22 12.91 -11.69
N VAL A 129 -2.78 12.45 -10.52
CA VAL A 129 -3.58 12.50 -9.26
C VAL A 129 -2.95 13.36 -8.18
N MET A 130 -1.62 13.46 -8.15
CA MET A 130 -0.87 14.26 -7.20
C MET A 130 -0.36 15.55 -7.84
N ASN A 131 -0.46 16.66 -7.10
CA ASN A 131 0.14 17.92 -7.53
C ASN A 131 1.61 17.96 -7.08
N ALA A 132 2.54 18.18 -8.02
CA ALA A 132 3.97 17.99 -7.79
C ALA A 132 4.61 18.94 -6.75
N ASP A 133 4.06 20.14 -6.53
CA ASP A 133 4.83 21.18 -5.86
C ASP A 133 4.80 21.11 -4.32
N ASP A 134 3.74 20.57 -3.70
CA ASP A 134 3.58 20.58 -2.23
C ASP A 134 2.91 19.31 -1.64
N GLU A 135 2.46 18.39 -2.49
CA GLU A 135 1.73 17.20 -2.04
C GLU A 135 2.70 16.05 -1.71
N LYS A 136 2.70 15.62 -0.44
CA LYS A 136 3.54 14.52 0.05
C LYS A 136 2.68 13.37 0.52
N ILE A 137 3.07 12.15 0.15
CA ILE A 137 2.51 10.92 0.68
C ILE A 137 2.96 10.80 2.13
N THR A 138 1.99 10.57 3.00
CA THR A 138 2.17 10.44 4.45
C THR A 138 1.85 9.05 4.96
N GLN A 139 1.12 8.26 4.18
CA GLN A 139 0.80 6.89 4.54
C GLN A 139 0.54 6.03 3.30
N ILE A 140 1.01 4.80 3.36
CA ILE A 140 0.66 3.73 2.42
C ILE A 140 0.08 2.55 3.20
N VAL A 141 -0.89 1.86 2.61
CA VAL A 141 -1.55 0.68 3.16
C VAL A 141 -1.77 -0.33 2.04
N ALA A 142 -1.52 -1.60 2.33
CA ALA A 142 -1.75 -2.72 1.44
C ALA A 142 -2.76 -3.67 2.09
N GLY A 143 -3.85 -3.94 1.41
CA GLY A 143 -4.87 -4.94 1.76
C GLY A 143 -4.66 -6.23 0.98
N ASP A 144 -5.70 -7.06 0.88
CA ASP A 144 -5.64 -8.31 0.09
C ASP A 144 -5.41 -8.01 -1.40
N SER A 145 -6.32 -7.21 -1.95
CA SER A 145 -6.38 -6.87 -3.37
C SER A 145 -6.52 -5.36 -3.61
N HIS A 146 -6.06 -4.55 -2.66
CA HIS A 146 -6.14 -3.09 -2.77
C HIS A 146 -4.95 -2.39 -2.11
N THR A 147 -4.58 -1.25 -2.67
CA THR A 147 -3.58 -0.33 -2.11
C THR A 147 -4.26 1.01 -1.83
N LEU A 148 -3.96 1.60 -0.67
CA LEU A 148 -4.43 2.94 -0.30
C LEU A 148 -3.22 3.82 -0.01
N ILE A 149 -3.32 5.08 -0.42
CA ILE A 149 -2.30 6.12 -0.23
C ILE A 149 -3.01 7.32 0.39
N LEU A 150 -2.38 7.96 1.37
CA LEU A 150 -2.87 9.19 2.00
C LEU A 150 -1.83 10.28 1.86
N SER A 151 -2.23 11.44 1.36
CA SER A 151 -1.36 12.62 1.28
C SER A 151 -1.52 13.58 2.46
N ASN A 152 -0.52 14.45 2.64
CA ASN A 152 -0.50 15.51 3.67
C ASN A 152 -1.65 16.51 3.54
N ILE A 153 -2.27 16.60 2.36
CA ILE A 153 -3.42 17.47 2.10
C ILE A 153 -4.76 16.73 2.26
N GLY A 154 -4.75 15.45 2.64
CA GLY A 154 -5.94 14.65 2.91
C GLY A 154 -6.61 14.06 1.68
N LYS A 155 -5.88 13.89 0.57
CA LYS A 155 -6.30 12.99 -0.52
C LYS A 155 -5.99 11.55 -0.16
#